data_AF-A0AA39VZS9-F1
#
_entry.id   AF-A0AA39VZS9-F1
#
_cell.length_a   1.000
_cell.length_b   1.000
_cell.length_c   1.000
_cell.angle_alpha   90.00
_cell.angle_beta   90.00
_cell.angle_gamma   90.00
#
_symmetry.space_group_name_H-M   'P 1'
#
loop_
_entity.id
_entity.type
_entity.pdbx_description
1 polymer ?
#
loop_
_entity_poly.entity_id
_entity_poly.type
_entity_poly.pdbx_seq_one_letter_code
_entity_poly.pdbx_strand_id
1 'polypeptide(L)'
;MGKGINPIRTWEEFKKELKRQFCPTNTEREARGHLRQLKQTGSIRDYVKEFTTLTLEIEDMSEKDSLFYFMDTLKDWARVELERQNVQDLNVAITEAKALNELGF
;
A
#
# COMPACT_ATOMS: atom_id res chain seq x y z
N MET A 1 23.16 -16.15 32.03
CA MET A 1 23.38 -14.69 32.06
C MET A 1 22.33 -14.07 31.15
N GLY A 2 21.40 -13.27 31.71
CA GLY A 2 20.27 -12.71 30.99
C GLY A 2 20.75 -11.78 29.87
N LYS A 3 20.21 -11.94 28.66
CA LYS A 3 20.45 -11.01 27.56
C LYS A 3 19.94 -9.65 28.01
N GLY A 4 20.86 -8.72 28.28
CA GLY A 4 20.53 -7.33 28.61
C GLY A 4 19.65 -6.74 27.53
N ILE A 5 18.60 -6.04 27.96
CA ILE A 5 17.70 -5.31 27.07
C ILE A 5 18.57 -4.28 26.35
N ASN A 6 18.88 -4.50 25.07
CA ASN A 6 19.50 -3.47 24.25
C ASN A 6 18.48 -2.33 24.16
N PRO A 7 18.75 -1.14 24.73
CA PRO A 7 17.78 -0.08 24.74
C PRO A 7 17.54 0.39 23.31
N ILE A 8 16.27 0.45 22.91
CA ILE A 8 15.83 1.07 21.66
C ILE A 8 16.13 2.56 21.75
N ARG A 9 16.97 3.09 20.86
CA ARG A 9 17.46 4.47 20.90
C ARG A 9 16.82 5.37 19.86
N THR A 10 16.21 4.79 18.83
CA THR A 10 15.59 5.56 17.75
C THR A 10 14.16 5.10 17.46
N TRP A 11 13.38 5.99 16.86
CA TRP A 11 12.03 5.67 16.37
C TRP A 11 12.04 4.53 15.34
N GLU A 12 13.05 4.48 14.48
CA GLU A 12 13.18 3.41 13.48
C GLU A 12 13.51 2.05 14.11
N GLU A 13 14.38 2.03 15.12
CA GLU A 13 14.63 0.82 15.91
C GLU A 13 13.37 0.34 16.63
N PHE A 14 12.56 1.28 17.15
CA PHE A 14 11.29 0.95 17.79
C PHE A 14 10.32 0.28 16.81
N LYS A 15 10.08 0.89 15.63
CA LYS A 15 9.22 0.30 14.59
C LYS A 15 9.69 -1.08 14.18
N LYS A 16 11.00 -1.25 13.98
CA LYS A 16 11.60 -2.53 13.57
C LYS A 16 11.41 -3.61 14.62
N GLU A 17 11.66 -3.30 15.89
CA GLU A 17 11.49 -4.25 16.98
C GLU A 17 10.02 -4.61 17.20
N LEU A 18 9.11 -3.63 17.07
CA LEU A 18 7.66 -3.85 17.15
C LEU A 18 7.20 -4.82 16.04
N LYS A 19 7.59 -4.58 14.79
CA LYS A 19 7.28 -5.49 13.68
C LYS A 19 7.88 -6.88 13.90
N ARG A 20 9.12 -6.98 14.37
CA ARG A 20 9.75 -8.29 14.66
C ARG A 20 8.94 -9.12 15.66
N GLN A 21 8.32 -8.48 16.65
CA GLN A 21 7.59 -9.20 17.71
C GLN A 21 6.14 -9.51 17.35
N PHE A 22 5.50 -8.67 16.53
CA PHE A 22 4.06 -8.75 16.28
C PHE A 22 3.67 -9.09 14.83
N CYS A 23 4.61 -9.01 13.87
CA CYS A 23 4.37 -9.41 12.48
C CYS A 23 4.89 -10.83 12.23
N PRO A 24 4.07 -11.73 11.64
CA PRO A 24 4.54 -13.02 11.14
C PRO A 24 5.70 -12.87 10.15
N THR A 25 6.67 -13.78 10.20
CA THR A 25 7.85 -13.79 9.30
C THR A 25 7.48 -13.85 7.82
N ASN A 26 6.28 -14.32 7.47
CA ASN A 26 5.83 -14.48 6.09
C ASN A 26 4.99 -13.31 5.55
N THR A 27 4.64 -12.33 6.38
CA THR A 27 3.62 -11.31 6.04
C THR A 27 4.01 -10.51 4.81
N GLU A 28 5.27 -10.10 4.67
CA GLU A 28 5.70 -9.35 3.49
C GLU A 28 5.60 -10.17 2.19
N ARG A 29 6.02 -11.45 2.24
CA ARG A 29 5.96 -12.33 1.06
C ARG A 29 4.51 -12.59 0.63
N GLU A 30 3.62 -12.79 1.59
CA GLU A 30 2.19 -12.93 1.35
C GLU A 30 1.60 -11.63 0.79
N ALA A 31 1.92 -10.48 1.38
CA ALA A 31 1.48 -9.17 0.90
C ALA A 31 1.91 -8.91 -0.54
N ARG A 32 3.17 -9.20 -0.89
CA ARG A 32 3.67 -9.13 -2.27
C ARG A 32 2.94 -10.09 -3.21
N GLY A 33 2.62 -11.30 -2.74
CA GLY A 33 1.84 -12.28 -3.48
C GLY A 33 0.42 -11.78 -3.80
N HIS A 34 -0.26 -11.24 -2.80
CA HIS A 34 -1.58 -10.63 -2.95
C HIS A 34 -1.54 -9.39 -3.83
N LEU A 35 -0.57 -8.49 -3.64
CA LEU A 35 -0.43 -7.28 -4.45
C LEU A 35 -0.25 -7.59 -5.94
N ARG A 36 0.50 -8.64 -6.28
CA ARG A 36 0.65 -9.09 -7.68
C ARG A 36 -0.66 -9.57 -8.32
N GLN A 37 -1.57 -10.10 -7.51
CA GLN A 37 -2.86 -10.62 -7.97
C GLN A 37 -3.99 -9.60 -7.82
N LEU A 38 -3.74 -8.52 -7.08
CA LEU A 38 -4.72 -7.49 -6.81
C LEU A 38 -5.19 -6.85 -8.11
N LYS A 39 -6.51 -6.79 -8.29
CA LYS A 39 -7.17 -6.02 -9.33
C LYS A 39 -8.42 -5.41 -8.73
N GLN A 40 -8.77 -4.19 -9.15
CA GLN A 40 -10.01 -3.56 -8.74
C GLN A 40 -11.20 -4.32 -9.38
N THR A 41 -11.85 -5.18 -8.61
CA THR A 41 -13.04 -5.93 -9.04
C THR A 41 -14.33 -5.26 -8.59
N GLY A 42 -14.35 -4.75 -7.35
CA GLY A 42 -15.49 -4.08 -6.72
C GLY A 42 -15.40 -2.55 -6.72
N SER A 43 -15.79 -1.96 -5.58
CA SER A 43 -15.75 -0.51 -5.36
C SER A 43 -14.31 -0.01 -5.29
N ILE A 44 -14.08 1.24 -5.71
CA ILE A 44 -12.76 1.87 -5.56
C ILE A 44 -12.39 1.97 -4.08
N ARG A 45 -13.35 2.28 -3.21
CA ARG A 45 -13.09 2.40 -1.77
C ARG A 45 -12.51 1.11 -1.16
N ASP A 46 -13.09 -0.05 -1.50
CA ASP A 46 -12.62 -1.33 -0.98
C ASP A 46 -11.27 -1.69 -1.58
N TYR A 47 -11.09 -1.47 -2.89
CA TYR A 47 -9.80 -1.65 -3.56
C TYR A 47 -8.69 -0.79 -2.95
N VAL A 48 -8.93 0.51 -2.73
CA VAL A 48 -7.95 1.42 -2.13
C VAL A 48 -7.58 0.96 -0.72
N LYS A 49 -8.57 0.51 0.07
CA LYS A 49 -8.32 -0.03 1.41
C LYS A 49 -7.41 -1.25 1.36
N GLU A 50 -7.67 -2.18 0.45
CA GLU A 50 -6.85 -3.39 0.28
C GLU A 50 -5.43 -3.05 -0.21
N PHE A 51 -5.32 -2.24 -1.25
CA PHE A 51 -4.06 -1.76 -1.80
C PHE A 51 -3.18 -1.08 -0.73
N THR A 52 -3.77 -0.16 0.05
CA THR A 52 -3.05 0.57 1.10
C THR A 52 -2.61 -0.35 2.24
N THR A 53 -3.44 -1.33 2.61
CA THR A 53 -3.08 -2.35 3.61
C THR A 53 -1.86 -3.16 3.14
N LEU A 54 -1.90 -3.67 1.91
CA LEU A 54 -0.80 -4.46 1.34
C LEU A 54 0.49 -3.65 1.19
N THR A 55 0.38 -2.38 0.77
CA THR A 55 1.56 -1.51 0.62
C THR A 55 2.22 -1.19 1.97
N LEU A 56 1.44 -1.06 3.05
CA LEU A 56 1.97 -0.85 4.40
C LEU A 56 2.70 -2.09 4.96
N GLU A 57 2.33 -3.29 4.50
CA GLU A 57 2.99 -4.55 4.88
C GLU A 57 4.32 -4.77 4.13
N ILE A 58 4.58 -4.01 3.06
CA ILE A 58 5.80 -4.12 2.24
C ILE A 58 6.74 -2.96 2.55
N GLU A 59 7.80 -3.22 3.33
CA GLU A 59 8.65 -2.16 3.90
C GLU A 59 9.47 -1.38 2.88
N ASP A 60 9.91 -2.02 1.81
CA ASP A 60 10.82 -1.49 0.79
C ASP A 60 10.09 -1.11 -0.50
N MET A 61 8.76 -0.99 -0.47
CA MET A 61 8.00 -0.50 -1.62
C MET A 61 8.31 0.98 -1.87
N SER A 62 8.83 1.29 -3.06
CA SER A 62 9.06 2.68 -3.44
C SER A 62 7.74 3.36 -3.84
N GLU A 63 7.63 4.67 -3.62
CA GLU A 63 6.43 5.44 -4.04
C GLU A 63 6.14 5.29 -5.54
N LYS A 64 7.20 5.21 -6.37
CA LYS A 64 7.07 5.00 -7.82
C LYS A 64 6.50 3.63 -8.15
N ASP A 65 6.98 2.59 -7.49
CA ASP A 65 6.46 1.22 -7.69
C ASP A 65 5.01 1.14 -7.19
N SER A 66 4.70 1.72 -6.03
CA SER A 66 3.33 1.81 -5.52
C SER A 66 2.41 2.52 -6.50
N LEU A 67 2.78 3.69 -7.03
CA LEU A 67 1.97 4.41 -8.01
C LEU A 67 1.76 3.57 -9.27
N PHE A 68 2.82 2.93 -9.79
CA PHE A 68 2.74 2.06 -10.96
C PHE A 68 1.75 0.90 -10.72
N TYR A 69 1.89 0.17 -9.61
CA TYR A 69 0.99 -0.93 -9.27
C TYR A 69 -0.45 -0.45 -9.05
N PHE A 70 -0.64 0.70 -8.41
CA PHE A 70 -1.96 1.29 -8.20
C PHE A 70 -2.64 1.54 -9.56
N MET A 71 -1.96 2.24 -10.47
CA MET A 71 -2.48 2.53 -11.80
C MET A 71 -2.76 1.24 -12.60
N ASP A 72 -1.82 0.28 -12.64
CA ASP A 72 -1.98 -0.98 -13.40
C ASP A 72 -3.09 -1.91 -12.88
N THR A 73 -3.44 -1.80 -11.60
CA THR A 73 -4.43 -2.69 -10.98
C THR A 73 -5.82 -2.10 -10.87
N LEU A 74 -5.99 -0.79 -11.13
CA LEU A 74 -7.29 -0.14 -11.30
C LEU A 74 -8.04 -0.67 -12.54
N LYS A 75 -9.38 -0.52 -12.51
CA LYS A 75 -10.23 -0.67 -13.70
C LYS A 75 -9.83 0.36 -14.76
N ASP A 76 -9.91 -0.02 -16.02
CA ASP A 76 -9.44 0.81 -17.13
C ASP A 76 -10.04 2.21 -17.13
N TRP A 77 -11.34 2.35 -16.85
CA TRP A 77 -11.99 3.67 -16.82
C TRP A 77 -11.41 4.59 -15.73
N ALA A 78 -11.10 4.04 -14.54
CA ALA A 78 -10.55 4.80 -13.42
C ALA A 78 -9.11 5.18 -13.73
N ARG A 79 -8.32 4.23 -14.27
CA ARG A 79 -6.95 4.49 -14.75
C ARG A 79 -6.93 5.61 -15.77
N VAL A 80 -7.76 5.54 -16.81
CA VAL A 80 -7.82 6.54 -17.88
C VAL A 80 -8.17 7.92 -17.34
N GLU A 81 -9.10 8.01 -16.38
CA GLU A 81 -9.46 9.30 -15.79
C GLU A 81 -8.32 9.89 -14.94
N LEU A 82 -7.60 9.06 -14.17
CA LEU A 82 -6.42 9.49 -13.42
C LEU A 82 -5.26 9.89 -14.34
N GLU A 83 -5.07 9.18 -15.46
CA GLU A 83 -4.09 9.55 -16.50
C GLU A 83 -4.46 10.89 -17.16
N ARG A 84 -5.75 11.13 -17.42
CA ARG A 84 -6.27 12.40 -17.96
C ARG A 84 -6.01 13.58 -17.01
N GLN A 85 -6.08 13.34 -15.71
CA GLN A 85 -5.74 14.31 -14.68
C GLN A 85 -4.22 14.50 -14.49
N ASN A 86 -3.39 13.71 -15.19
CA ASN A 86 -1.93 13.73 -15.12
C ASN A 86 -1.41 13.56 -13.67
N VAL A 87 -1.97 12.60 -12.95
CA VAL A 87 -1.55 12.31 -11.58
C VAL A 87 -0.15 11.67 -11.57
N GLN A 88 0.75 12.23 -10.76
CA GLN A 88 2.16 11.81 -10.65
C GLN A 88 2.56 11.37 -9.24
N ASP A 89 1.61 11.36 -8.30
CA ASP A 89 1.83 11.06 -6.88
C ASP A 89 0.77 10.06 -6.38
N LEU A 90 1.19 9.10 -5.56
CA LEU A 90 0.30 8.05 -5.06
C LEU A 90 -0.82 8.61 -4.17
N ASN A 91 -0.52 9.59 -3.30
CA ASN A 91 -1.53 10.14 -2.40
C ASN A 91 -2.58 10.93 -3.19
N VAL A 92 -2.14 11.66 -4.21
CA VAL A 92 -3.05 12.32 -5.17
C VAL A 92 -3.89 11.28 -5.90
N ALA A 93 -3.28 10.19 -6.42
CA ALA A 93 -4.00 9.13 -7.13
C ALA A 93 -5.08 8.48 -6.25
N ILE A 94 -4.76 8.20 -4.98
CA ILE A 94 -5.71 7.66 -4.01
C ILE A 94 -6.85 8.65 -3.73
N THR A 95 -6.54 9.94 -3.61
CA THR A 95 -7.53 10.98 -3.33
C THR A 95 -8.50 11.15 -4.50
N GLU A 96 -7.98 11.26 -5.71
CA GLU A 96 -8.78 11.39 -6.94
C GLU A 96 -9.60 10.12 -7.20
N ALA A 97 -9.02 8.93 -7.03
CA ALA A 97 -9.76 7.68 -7.17
C ALA A 97 -10.95 7.60 -6.21
N LYS A 98 -10.78 8.04 -4.95
CA LYS A 98 -11.90 8.11 -3.99
C LYS A 98 -12.96 9.11 -4.43
N ALA A 99 -12.57 10.26 -5.00
CA ALA A 99 -13.53 11.23 -5.54
C ALA A 99 -14.37 10.64 -6.69
N LEU A 100 -13.76 9.83 -7.57
CA LEU A 100 -14.49 9.12 -8.63
C LEU A 100 -15.58 8.19 -8.08
N ASN A 101 -15.31 7.53 -6.93
CA ASN A 101 -16.29 6.68 -6.26
C ASN A 101 -17.51 7.47 -5.75
N GLU A 102 -17.32 8.73 -5.32
CA GLU A 102 -18.40 9.59 -4.84
C GLU A 102 -19.24 10.17 -5.99
N LEU A 103 -18.66 10.26 -7.18
CA LEU A 103 -19.35 10.70 -8.40
C LEU A 103 -20.20 9.62 -9.07
N GLY A 104 -20.19 8.38 -8.53
CA GLY A 104 -21.09 7.30 -8.96
C GLY A 104 -20.63 6.48 -10.16
N PHE A 105 -19.31 6.45 -10.42
CA PHE A 105 -18.69 5.62 -11.46
C PHE A 105 -18.26 4.23 -10.95
#